data_AF-A0A2E8JSI1-F1
#
_entry.id   AF-A0A2E8JSI1-F1
#
_cell.length_a   1.000
_cell.length_b   1.000
_cell.length_c   1.000
_cell.angle_alpha   90.00
_cell.angle_beta   90.00
_cell.angle_gamma   90.00
#
_symmetry.space_group_name_H-M   'P 1'
#
loop_
_entity.id
_entity.type
_entity.pdbx_description
1 polymer ?
#
loop_
_entity_poly.entity_id
_entity_poly.type
_entity_poly.pdbx_seq_one_letter_code
_entity_poly.pdbx_strand_id
1 'polypeptide(L)'
;MDFKSATPKISPSLLKAQAQGRLHKPGVIGHHTDDHLAPMPPARISASQIQRSPFEGNLQFRQWFANSHVVDELGRPKVVQHATTHEFDRFDVSKIGGGYNRFGPGFYFTDGCFKTLQCFAGEEGRMINAYLSLQNPITSGAMDVESIHRFFDALHDEVFENGFDARETHREVKLECLREPEYAFDKICAAASNFITQEDWFRSMKAAGFDGVMRPVHGVMEYVLLDPRQIKSTTNNGNFDPLNDRYDA
;
A
#
# COMPACT_ATOMS: atom_id res chain seq x y z
N MET A 1 -30.72 12.29 21.59
CA MET A 1 -29.40 12.74 22.08
C MET A 1 -28.53 12.86 20.85
N ASP A 2 -28.36 14.10 20.38
CA ASP A 2 -27.73 14.42 19.10
C ASP A 2 -26.21 14.41 19.24
N PHE A 3 -25.51 13.60 18.44
CA PHE A 3 -24.08 13.73 18.21
C PHE A 3 -23.85 14.46 16.90
N LYS A 4 -23.48 15.74 17.01
CA LYS A 4 -23.03 16.58 15.90
C LYS A 4 -21.67 16.10 15.39
N SER A 5 -21.56 15.98 14.07
CA SER A 5 -20.34 15.71 13.32
C SER A 5 -19.29 16.81 13.52
N ALA A 6 -18.09 16.40 13.95
CA ALA A 6 -16.94 17.28 14.06
C ALA A 6 -16.04 17.10 12.83
N THR A 7 -16.10 18.05 11.90
CA THR A 7 -15.12 18.21 10.81
C THR A 7 -13.78 18.70 11.37
N PRO A 8 -12.62 18.15 10.98
CA PRO A 8 -11.33 18.70 11.39
C PRO A 8 -11.04 20.01 10.64
N LYS A 9 -10.76 21.07 11.40
CA LYS A 9 -10.30 22.37 10.91
C LYS A 9 -8.82 22.29 10.53
N ILE A 10 -8.52 22.38 9.23
CA ILE A 10 -7.15 22.57 8.74
C ILE A 10 -6.71 24.01 9.03
N SER A 11 -5.53 24.19 9.63
CA SER A 11 -4.98 25.49 9.99
C SER A 11 -4.47 26.26 8.75
N PRO A 12 -4.67 27.60 8.65
CA PRO A 12 -4.32 28.39 7.45
C PRO A 12 -2.82 28.59 7.17
N SER A 13 -1.91 27.97 7.92
CA SER A 13 -0.46 28.20 7.80
C SER A 13 0.25 27.31 6.76
N LEU A 14 -0.45 26.32 6.17
CA LEU A 14 0.13 25.42 5.16
C LEU A 14 -0.06 25.86 3.70
N LEU A 15 -0.76 26.96 3.44
CA LEU A 15 -1.08 27.41 2.07
C LEU A 15 -0.10 28.43 1.45
N LYS A 16 1.06 28.70 2.06
CA LYS A 16 2.00 29.77 1.59
C LYS A 16 3.40 29.32 1.19
N ALA A 17 3.73 28.02 1.18
CA ALA A 17 5.07 27.56 0.80
C ALA A 17 5.23 27.17 -0.69
N GLN A 18 4.19 27.22 -1.52
CA GLN A 18 4.24 26.80 -2.93
C GLN A 18 4.23 27.94 -3.96
N ALA A 19 4.37 29.20 -3.54
CA ALA A 19 4.37 30.34 -4.46
C ALA A 19 5.53 31.30 -4.18
N GLN A 20 6.74 30.93 -4.60
CA GLN A 20 7.82 31.87 -4.93
C GLN A 20 8.97 31.17 -5.66
N GLY A 21 8.84 31.04 -6.98
CA GLY A 21 9.98 30.88 -7.87
C GLY A 21 10.70 32.22 -8.02
N ARG A 22 12.01 32.26 -7.80
CA ARG A 22 12.85 33.41 -8.12
C ARG A 22 14.03 32.98 -8.99
N LEU A 23 13.96 33.45 -10.23
CA LEU A 23 15.02 33.42 -11.25
C LEU A 23 16.27 34.16 -10.74
N HIS A 24 17.47 33.60 -10.96
CA HIS A 24 18.73 34.33 -10.97
C HIS A 24 19.57 33.93 -12.19
N LYS A 25 20.16 34.95 -12.83
CA LYS A 25 20.95 34.93 -14.07
C LYS A 25 22.45 34.59 -13.80
N PRO A 26 23.24 34.27 -14.85
CA PRO A 26 24.49 33.52 -14.72
C PRO A 26 25.71 34.41 -14.46
N GLY A 27 26.71 33.87 -13.76
CA GLY A 27 27.98 34.56 -13.53
C GLY A 27 29.12 33.65 -13.03
N VAL A 28 30.14 33.57 -13.89
CA VAL A 28 31.58 33.38 -13.63
C VAL A 28 32.10 31.95 -13.36
N ILE A 29 32.95 31.54 -14.31
CA ILE A 29 33.79 30.35 -14.38
C ILE A 29 34.96 30.50 -13.40
N GLY A 30 35.14 29.51 -12.52
CA GLY A 30 36.35 29.32 -11.72
C GLY A 30 36.86 27.90 -11.92
N HIS A 31 38.01 27.76 -12.58
CA HIS A 31 38.77 26.52 -12.64
C HIS A 31 39.31 26.18 -11.25
N HIS A 32 38.87 25.05 -10.69
CA HIS A 32 39.67 24.30 -9.73
C HIS A 32 39.74 22.84 -10.19
N THR A 33 40.98 22.36 -10.23
CA THR A 33 41.45 21.09 -10.77
C THR A 33 41.03 19.90 -9.92
N ASP A 34 40.96 18.75 -10.60
CA ASP A 34 40.75 17.38 -10.14
C ASP A 34 41.21 17.06 -8.71
N ASP A 35 40.30 16.51 -7.92
CA ASP A 35 40.62 15.53 -6.88
C ASP A 35 39.86 14.24 -7.20
N HIS A 36 40.60 13.25 -7.65
CA HIS A 36 40.13 11.90 -7.96
C HIS A 36 39.59 11.22 -6.69
N LEU A 37 38.27 11.19 -6.51
CA LEU A 37 37.65 10.18 -5.64
C LEU A 37 37.78 8.80 -6.30
N ALA A 38 38.66 7.96 -5.74
CA ALA A 38 38.71 6.56 -6.09
C ALA A 38 37.33 5.90 -5.88
N PRO A 39 36.90 4.96 -6.76
CA PRO A 39 35.65 4.25 -6.56
C PRO A 39 35.71 3.45 -5.26
N MET A 40 34.68 3.59 -4.43
CA MET A 40 34.50 2.74 -3.26
C MET A 40 34.48 1.26 -3.68
N PRO A 41 35.20 0.38 -2.97
CA PRO A 41 35.12 -1.05 -3.25
C PRO A 41 33.68 -1.54 -3.00
N PRO A 42 33.18 -2.51 -3.78
CA PRO A 42 31.86 -3.08 -3.54
C PRO A 42 31.82 -3.65 -2.12
N ALA A 43 30.78 -3.29 -1.37
CA ALA A 43 30.56 -3.80 -0.03
C ALA A 43 30.55 -5.33 -0.06
N ARG A 44 31.53 -5.96 0.61
CA ARG A 44 31.48 -7.40 0.86
C ARG A 44 30.39 -7.65 1.87
N ILE A 45 29.26 -8.20 1.42
CA ILE A 45 28.27 -8.79 2.33
C ILE A 45 28.96 -9.97 3.01
N SER A 46 29.17 -9.87 4.32
CA SER A 46 29.71 -10.98 5.10
C SER A 46 28.66 -12.09 5.22
N ALA A 47 29.09 -13.35 5.14
CA ALA A 47 28.23 -14.53 5.29
C ALA A 47 27.47 -14.61 6.64
N SER A 48 27.73 -13.68 7.57
CA SER A 48 27.13 -13.60 8.90
C SER A 48 25.79 -12.86 8.97
N GLN A 49 25.30 -12.27 7.87
CA GLN A 49 23.98 -11.61 7.80
C GLN A 49 22.89 -12.45 7.11
N ILE A 50 23.15 -13.73 6.84
CA ILE A 50 22.15 -14.66 6.32
C ILE A 50 21.18 -15.04 7.47
N GLN A 51 20.34 -14.11 7.92
CA GLN A 51 19.14 -14.49 8.68
C GLN A 51 18.18 -15.15 7.69
N ARG A 52 18.23 -16.48 7.64
CA ARG A 52 17.16 -17.28 7.03
C ARG A 52 15.89 -17.10 7.84
N SER A 53 14.74 -17.01 7.17
CA SER A 53 13.48 -17.04 7.91
C SER A 53 13.43 -18.33 8.74
N PRO A 54 13.03 -18.30 10.03
CA PRO A 54 12.89 -19.51 10.84
C PRO A 54 11.92 -20.53 10.21
N PHE A 55 11.16 -20.12 9.19
CA PHE A 55 10.18 -20.93 8.49
C PHE A 55 10.63 -21.43 7.11
N GLU A 56 11.88 -21.22 6.66
CA GLU A 56 12.35 -21.70 5.33
C GLU A 56 12.23 -23.23 5.15
N GLY A 57 12.26 -23.99 6.25
CA GLY A 57 12.04 -25.45 6.26
C GLY A 57 10.56 -25.86 6.33
N ASN A 58 9.65 -24.94 6.62
CA ASN A 58 8.23 -25.23 6.83
C ASN A 58 7.50 -25.34 5.48
N LEU A 59 6.89 -26.49 5.21
CA LEU A 59 6.19 -26.74 3.94
C LEU A 59 4.95 -25.87 3.78
N GLN A 60 4.16 -25.69 4.85
CA GLN A 60 2.95 -24.89 4.82
C GLN A 60 3.27 -23.41 4.54
N PHE A 61 4.30 -22.87 5.19
CA PHE A 61 4.78 -21.52 4.92
C PHE A 61 5.19 -21.35 3.46
N ARG A 62 5.99 -22.28 2.94
CA ARG A 62 6.40 -22.24 1.53
C ARG A 62 5.21 -22.31 0.58
N GLN A 63 4.21 -23.14 0.86
CA GLN A 63 3.00 -23.23 0.01
C GLN A 63 2.19 -21.94 0.03
N TRP A 64 1.96 -21.36 1.21
CA TRP A 64 1.22 -20.11 1.36
C TRP A 64 1.97 -18.90 0.77
N PHE A 65 3.30 -18.89 0.87
CA PHE A 65 4.16 -17.80 0.42
C PHE A 65 4.67 -17.93 -1.02
N ALA A 66 4.54 -19.10 -1.67
CA ALA A 66 5.29 -19.52 -2.87
C ALA A 66 5.41 -18.48 -4.00
N ASN A 67 4.37 -17.68 -4.23
CA ASN A 67 4.30 -16.69 -5.32
C ASN A 67 4.25 -15.25 -4.82
N SER A 68 4.54 -15.01 -3.55
CA SER A 68 4.51 -13.65 -3.00
C SER A 68 5.61 -12.80 -3.62
N HIS A 69 5.24 -11.58 -4.02
CA HIS A 69 6.16 -10.56 -4.51
C HIS A 69 6.83 -9.79 -3.36
N VAL A 70 6.45 -10.06 -2.09
CA VAL A 70 6.98 -9.38 -0.90
C VAL A 70 8.27 -10.05 -0.44
N VAL A 71 9.31 -9.91 -1.24
CA VAL A 71 10.63 -10.52 -1.02
C VAL A 71 11.73 -9.47 -0.88
N ASP A 72 12.86 -9.86 -0.31
CA ASP A 72 14.06 -9.04 -0.26
C ASP A 72 14.86 -9.12 -1.58
N GLU A 73 16.00 -8.42 -1.64
CA GLU A 73 16.89 -8.38 -2.81
C GLU A 73 17.43 -9.76 -3.23
N LEU A 74 17.39 -10.75 -2.33
CA LEU A 74 17.82 -12.12 -2.57
C LEU A 74 16.64 -13.07 -2.85
N GLY A 75 15.42 -12.54 -2.97
CA GLY A 75 14.20 -13.32 -3.19
C GLY A 75 13.69 -14.06 -1.95
N ARG A 76 14.19 -13.73 -0.76
CA ARG A 76 13.75 -14.36 0.50
C ARG A 76 12.50 -13.65 1.03
N PRO A 77 11.64 -14.35 1.80
CA PRO A 77 10.48 -13.73 2.42
C PRO A 77 10.86 -12.49 3.24
N LYS A 78 10.24 -11.34 2.91
CA LYS A 78 10.52 -10.08 3.59
C LYS A 78 9.53 -9.87 4.73
N VAL A 79 10.07 -9.51 5.90
CA VAL A 79 9.25 -9.04 7.03
C VAL A 79 8.90 -7.58 6.80
N VAL A 80 7.62 -7.26 6.95
CA VAL A 80 7.08 -5.89 6.86
C VAL A 80 6.33 -5.53 8.13
N GLN A 81 5.97 -4.26 8.27
CA GLN A 81 5.47 -3.70 9.51
C GLN A 81 4.11 -3.02 9.34
N HIS A 82 3.27 -3.13 10.38
CA HIS A 82 2.02 -2.40 10.53
C HIS A 82 1.99 -1.71 11.90
N ALA A 83 1.58 -0.45 11.93
CA ALA A 83 1.42 0.32 13.18
C ALA A 83 -0.01 0.19 13.68
N THR A 84 -0.18 -0.10 14.97
CA THR A 84 -1.50 -0.25 15.60
C THR A 84 -1.48 0.16 17.06
N THR A 85 -2.60 0.70 17.55
CA THR A 85 -2.86 0.96 18.98
C THR A 85 -3.71 -0.14 19.64
N HIS A 86 -4.13 -1.15 18.88
CA HIS A 86 -5.12 -2.14 19.32
C HIS A 86 -4.51 -3.52 19.51
N GLU A 87 -4.95 -4.25 20.54
CA GLU A 87 -4.78 -5.70 20.63
C GLU A 87 -5.85 -6.41 19.80
N PHE A 88 -5.44 -7.36 18.98
CA PHE A 88 -6.33 -8.14 18.12
C PHE A 88 -5.71 -9.48 17.73
N ASP A 89 -6.56 -10.42 17.32
CA ASP A 89 -6.17 -11.74 16.82
C ASP A 89 -6.41 -11.93 15.31
N ARG A 90 -6.95 -10.90 14.64
CA ARG A 90 -7.22 -10.89 13.19
C ARG A 90 -7.34 -9.47 12.64
N PHE A 91 -7.05 -9.35 11.34
CA PHE A 91 -7.36 -8.15 10.57
C PHE A 91 -8.81 -8.19 10.12
N ASP A 92 -9.59 -7.18 10.47
CA ASP A 92 -11.05 -7.14 10.25
C ASP A 92 -11.40 -6.12 9.16
N VAL A 93 -11.94 -6.61 8.04
CA VAL A 93 -12.29 -5.78 6.90
C VAL A 93 -13.31 -4.70 7.25
N SER A 94 -14.23 -4.99 8.19
CA SER A 94 -15.26 -4.03 8.62
C SER A 94 -14.68 -2.83 9.36
N LYS A 95 -13.43 -2.94 9.84
CA LYS A 95 -12.70 -1.86 10.52
C LYS A 95 -11.81 -1.05 9.58
N ILE A 96 -11.78 -1.38 8.29
CA ILE A 96 -11.09 -0.60 7.28
C ILE A 96 -11.88 0.70 7.06
N GLY A 97 -11.38 1.82 7.57
CA GLY A 97 -12.01 3.13 7.47
C GLY A 97 -11.39 4.13 8.45
N GLY A 98 -11.44 5.42 8.15
CA GLY A 98 -10.94 6.48 9.04
C GLY A 98 -9.45 6.82 8.94
N GLY A 99 -8.69 6.20 8.02
CA GLY A 99 -7.27 6.46 7.77
C GLY A 99 -6.95 7.04 6.38
N TYR A 100 -5.67 7.29 6.11
CA TYR A 100 -5.17 7.67 4.78
C TYR A 100 -5.21 6.47 3.82
N ASN A 101 -6.34 6.29 3.11
CA ASN A 101 -6.54 5.22 2.12
C ASN A 101 -6.03 5.61 0.72
N ARG A 102 -4.73 5.96 0.61
CA ARG A 102 -4.13 6.51 -0.62
C ARG A 102 -4.34 5.62 -1.85
N PHE A 103 -4.32 4.31 -1.64
CA PHE A 103 -4.43 3.29 -2.68
C PHE A 103 -5.73 2.48 -2.52
N GLY A 104 -6.77 3.15 -2.02
CA GLY A 104 -8.08 2.56 -1.73
C GLY A 104 -8.15 1.78 -0.40
N PRO A 105 -9.32 1.23 -0.07
CA PRO A 105 -9.50 0.38 1.11
C PRO A 105 -8.55 -0.82 1.15
N GLY A 106 -7.99 -1.10 2.34
CA GLY A 106 -7.18 -2.29 2.59
C GLY A 106 -6.36 -2.23 3.88
N PHE A 107 -5.55 -3.26 4.13
CA PHE A 107 -4.62 -3.34 5.25
C PHE A 107 -3.23 -2.88 4.82
N TYR A 108 -2.76 -1.77 5.38
CA TYR A 108 -1.51 -1.11 5.00
C TYR A 108 -0.31 -1.63 5.79
N PHE A 109 0.77 -1.97 5.09
CA PHE A 109 2.06 -2.34 5.65
C PHE A 109 3.17 -1.56 4.94
N THR A 110 4.34 -1.46 5.56
CA THR A 110 5.54 -0.90 4.91
C THR A 110 6.80 -1.64 5.34
N ASP A 111 7.82 -1.61 4.48
CA ASP A 111 9.20 -1.99 4.83
C ASP A 111 10.05 -0.80 5.29
N GLY A 112 9.42 0.37 5.40
CA GLY A 112 10.03 1.67 5.60
C GLY A 112 10.12 2.16 7.04
N CYS A 113 11.00 3.14 7.22
CA CYS A 113 11.46 3.72 8.48
C CYS A 113 10.37 3.97 9.55
N PHE A 114 10.72 3.60 10.79
CA PHE A 114 10.02 3.86 12.06
C PHE A 114 9.31 5.22 12.14
N LYS A 115 9.86 6.29 11.54
CA LYS A 115 9.24 7.63 11.57
C LYS A 115 7.89 7.70 10.86
N THR A 116 7.75 7.05 9.70
CA THR A 116 6.47 7.03 8.96
C THR A 116 5.42 6.30 9.77
N LEU A 117 5.81 5.18 10.38
CA LEU A 117 4.95 4.33 11.20
C LEU A 117 4.60 4.97 12.55
N GLN A 118 5.50 5.74 13.16
CA GLN A 118 5.25 6.46 14.40
C GLN A 118 4.15 7.53 14.24
N CYS A 119 4.03 8.14 13.05
CA CYS A 119 2.90 9.02 12.74
C CYS A 119 1.55 8.28 12.75
N PHE A 120 1.53 6.98 12.47
CA PHE A 120 0.33 6.13 12.47
C PHE A 120 0.09 5.41 13.81
N ALA A 121 1.14 5.22 14.61
CA ALA A 121 1.07 4.62 15.94
C ALA A 121 0.48 5.58 16.99
N GLY A 122 0.68 6.88 16.86
CA GLY A 122 0.38 7.82 17.96
C GLY A 122 1.30 7.60 19.17
N GLU A 123 0.94 8.14 20.34
CA GLU A 123 1.79 8.08 21.54
C GLU A 123 1.85 6.67 22.17
N GLU A 124 0.81 5.85 22.00
CA GLU A 124 0.69 4.50 22.60
C GLU A 124 0.76 3.35 21.58
N GLY A 125 0.96 3.64 20.30
CA GLY A 125 0.96 2.59 19.27
C GLY A 125 2.23 1.74 19.27
N ARG A 126 2.08 0.54 18.76
CA ARG A 126 3.15 -0.44 18.58
C ARG A 126 3.28 -0.85 17.12
N MET A 127 4.42 -1.49 16.85
CA MET A 127 4.73 -2.10 15.57
C MET A 127 4.55 -3.61 15.66
N ILE A 128 3.80 -4.17 14.71
CA ILE A 128 3.67 -5.61 14.53
C ILE A 128 4.32 -6.03 13.21
N ASN A 129 4.91 -7.22 13.20
CA ASN A 129 5.69 -7.76 12.07
C ASN A 129 4.93 -8.89 11.36
N ALA A 130 4.84 -8.81 10.04
CA ALA A 130 4.14 -9.80 9.24
C ALA A 130 4.96 -10.26 8.02
N TYR A 131 4.69 -11.49 7.59
CA TYR A 131 4.86 -11.91 6.20
C TYR A 131 3.57 -11.65 5.44
N LEU A 132 3.69 -11.33 4.15
CA LEU A 132 2.55 -11.07 3.27
C LEU A 132 2.57 -12.02 2.07
N SER A 133 1.41 -12.52 1.66
CA SER A 133 1.23 -13.24 0.41
C SER A 133 0.50 -12.34 -0.60
N LEU A 134 1.27 -11.57 -1.38
CA LEU A 134 0.78 -10.76 -2.50
C LEU A 134 1.28 -11.38 -3.81
N GLN A 135 0.41 -12.14 -4.47
CA GLN A 135 0.76 -12.95 -5.63
C GLN A 135 0.53 -12.23 -6.95
N ASN A 136 -0.44 -11.31 -7.02
CA ASN A 136 -0.66 -10.46 -8.18
C ASN A 136 -0.97 -9.01 -7.76
N PRO A 137 -0.01 -8.31 -7.14
CA PRO A 137 -0.23 -6.95 -6.71
C PRO A 137 -0.24 -6.00 -7.92
N ILE A 138 -1.03 -4.94 -7.83
CA ILE A 138 -0.82 -3.79 -8.71
C ILE A 138 0.39 -2.99 -8.24
N THR A 139 1.35 -2.79 -9.14
CA THR A 139 2.67 -2.21 -8.83
C THR A 139 2.89 -0.79 -9.37
N SER A 140 1.96 -0.30 -10.19
CA SER A 140 2.01 1.02 -10.82
C SER A 140 0.59 1.59 -11.00
N GLY A 141 0.49 2.75 -11.65
CA GLY A 141 -0.80 3.29 -12.09
C GLY A 141 -1.43 2.52 -13.27
N ALA A 142 -0.66 1.66 -13.94
CA ALA A 142 -1.08 1.02 -15.17
C ALA A 142 -2.02 -0.18 -14.94
N MET A 143 -3.08 -0.25 -15.73
CA MET A 143 -3.94 -1.44 -15.87
C MET A 143 -4.15 -1.73 -17.36
N ASP A 144 -4.13 -3.00 -17.74
CA ASP A 144 -4.51 -3.37 -19.11
C ASP A 144 -6.03 -3.15 -19.33
N VAL A 145 -6.43 -3.07 -20.60
CA VAL A 145 -7.82 -2.80 -21.01
C VAL A 145 -8.80 -3.83 -20.44
N GLU A 146 -8.44 -5.11 -20.41
CA GLU A 146 -9.31 -6.17 -19.88
C GLU A 146 -9.52 -6.00 -18.38
N SER A 147 -8.45 -5.73 -17.63
CA SER A 147 -8.49 -5.47 -16.19
C SER A 147 -9.30 -4.21 -15.85
N ILE A 148 -9.23 -3.16 -16.68
CA ILE A 148 -10.11 -1.98 -16.55
C ILE A 148 -11.57 -2.38 -16.74
N HIS A 149 -11.90 -3.11 -17.81
CA HIS A 149 -13.27 -3.58 -18.03
C HIS A 149 -13.78 -4.41 -16.86
N ARG A 150 -13.02 -5.42 -16.43
CA ARG A 150 -13.38 -6.31 -15.31
C ARG A 150 -13.55 -5.56 -13.99
N PHE A 151 -12.75 -4.52 -13.73
CA PHE A 151 -12.91 -3.68 -12.55
C PHE A 151 -14.28 -3.01 -12.57
N PHE A 152 -14.58 -2.23 -13.62
CA PHE A 152 -15.83 -1.45 -13.66
C PHE A 152 -17.09 -2.32 -13.85
N ASP A 153 -16.99 -3.44 -14.55
CA ASP A 153 -18.11 -4.37 -14.74
C ASP A 153 -18.48 -5.11 -13.44
N ALA A 154 -17.60 -5.09 -12.44
CA ALA A 154 -17.83 -5.70 -11.14
C ALA A 154 -18.40 -4.74 -10.08
N LEU A 155 -18.58 -3.45 -10.41
CA LEU A 155 -19.25 -2.48 -9.53
C LEU A 155 -20.75 -2.76 -9.50
N HIS A 156 -21.34 -2.84 -8.30
CA HIS A 156 -22.75 -3.12 -8.08
C HIS A 156 -23.49 -1.97 -7.40
N ASP A 157 -22.81 -1.27 -6.49
CA ASP A 157 -23.36 -0.18 -5.71
C ASP A 157 -23.17 1.14 -6.46
N GLU A 158 -24.09 1.41 -7.39
CA GLU A 158 -24.06 2.65 -8.16
C GLU A 158 -24.97 3.74 -7.56
N VAL A 159 -25.93 3.36 -6.72
CA VAL A 159 -26.81 4.31 -6.00
C VAL A 159 -26.60 4.14 -4.50
N PHE A 160 -26.05 5.19 -3.87
CA PHE A 160 -25.65 5.18 -2.47
C PHE A 160 -26.83 5.47 -1.52
N GLU A 161 -26.70 5.09 -0.25
CA GLU A 161 -27.75 5.28 0.77
C GLU A 161 -28.19 6.75 0.94
N ASN A 162 -27.31 7.70 0.63
CA ASN A 162 -27.60 9.13 0.64
C ASN A 162 -28.36 9.63 -0.62
N GLY A 163 -28.72 8.73 -1.54
CA GLY A 163 -29.42 9.02 -2.79
C GLY A 163 -28.52 9.50 -3.93
N PHE A 164 -27.20 9.53 -3.73
CA PHE A 164 -26.25 9.86 -4.80
C PHE A 164 -26.17 8.71 -5.81
N ASP A 165 -26.18 9.04 -7.10
CA ASP A 165 -26.07 8.10 -8.21
C ASP A 165 -24.74 8.29 -8.92
N ALA A 166 -23.85 7.30 -8.80
CA ALA A 166 -22.49 7.31 -9.33
C ALA A 166 -22.36 6.74 -10.74
N ARG A 167 -23.45 6.30 -11.39
CA ARG A 167 -23.40 5.63 -12.71
C ARG A 167 -22.64 6.41 -13.76
N GLU A 168 -22.95 7.71 -13.88
CA GLU A 168 -22.26 8.55 -14.86
C GLU A 168 -20.79 8.75 -14.46
N THR A 169 -20.51 8.95 -13.18
CA THR A 169 -19.14 9.08 -12.67
C THR A 169 -18.32 7.81 -12.95
N HIS A 170 -18.85 6.61 -12.68
CA HIS A 170 -18.19 5.35 -12.98
C HIS A 170 -17.90 5.22 -14.48
N ARG A 171 -18.89 5.56 -15.31
CA ARG A 171 -18.75 5.54 -16.77
C ARG A 171 -17.67 6.52 -17.25
N GLU A 172 -17.65 7.74 -16.73
CA GLU A 172 -16.64 8.75 -17.07
C GLU A 172 -15.23 8.30 -16.67
N VAL A 173 -15.04 7.86 -15.42
CA VAL A 173 -13.73 7.38 -14.94
C VAL A 173 -13.28 6.16 -15.74
N LYS A 174 -14.18 5.23 -16.09
CA LYS A 174 -13.87 4.09 -16.97
C LYS A 174 -13.34 4.56 -18.32
N LEU A 175 -14.00 5.52 -18.96
CA LEU A 175 -13.58 6.06 -20.25
C LEU A 175 -12.21 6.77 -20.16
N GLU A 176 -11.94 7.47 -19.06
CA GLU A 176 -10.63 8.07 -18.81
C GLU A 176 -9.53 7.04 -18.57
N CYS A 177 -9.84 5.96 -17.87
CA CYS A 177 -8.91 4.83 -17.69
C CYS A 177 -8.59 4.16 -19.02
N LEU A 178 -9.60 3.94 -19.87
CA LEU A 178 -9.40 3.35 -21.20
C LEU A 178 -8.61 4.27 -22.14
N ARG A 179 -8.65 5.59 -21.92
CA ARG A 179 -7.89 6.57 -22.72
C ARG A 179 -6.41 6.62 -22.34
N GLU A 180 -6.10 6.51 -21.05
CA GLU A 180 -4.72 6.53 -20.54
C GLU A 180 -4.55 5.38 -19.53
N PRO A 181 -4.48 4.13 -20.03
CA PRO A 181 -4.42 2.92 -19.21
C PRO A 181 -3.22 2.89 -18.26
N GLU A 182 -2.14 3.60 -18.57
CA GLU A 182 -0.94 3.75 -17.75
C GLU A 182 -1.17 4.51 -16.42
N TYR A 183 -2.30 5.21 -16.30
CA TYR A 183 -2.73 5.93 -15.10
C TYR A 183 -4.08 5.46 -14.55
N ALA A 184 -4.62 4.35 -15.08
CA ALA A 184 -5.96 3.87 -14.73
C ALA A 184 -6.15 3.66 -13.22
N PHE A 185 -5.24 2.95 -12.55
CA PHE A 185 -5.37 2.69 -11.12
C PHE A 185 -5.27 3.95 -10.27
N ASP A 186 -4.40 4.90 -10.64
CA ASP A 186 -4.29 6.19 -9.94
C ASP A 186 -5.61 6.99 -10.04
N LYS A 187 -6.28 6.97 -11.20
CA LYS A 187 -7.60 7.60 -11.40
C LYS A 187 -8.69 6.91 -10.59
N ILE A 188 -8.70 5.58 -10.59
CA ILE A 188 -9.64 4.79 -9.78
C ILE A 188 -9.45 5.13 -8.30
N CYS A 189 -8.21 5.19 -7.79
CA CYS A 189 -7.93 5.57 -6.40
C CYS A 189 -8.43 6.98 -6.08
N ALA A 190 -8.24 7.94 -6.98
CA ALA A 190 -8.71 9.31 -6.81
C ALA A 190 -10.25 9.40 -6.75
N ALA A 191 -10.96 8.52 -7.45
CA ALA A 191 -12.42 8.46 -7.46
C ALA A 191 -13.02 7.62 -6.32
N ALA A 192 -12.29 6.61 -5.84
CA ALA A 192 -12.80 5.56 -4.97
C ALA A 192 -13.41 6.07 -3.66
N SER A 193 -12.76 7.06 -3.03
CA SER A 193 -13.19 7.60 -1.73
C SER A 193 -14.56 8.27 -1.75
N ASN A 194 -15.06 8.63 -2.93
CA ASN A 194 -16.33 9.34 -3.08
C ASN A 194 -17.43 8.44 -3.65
N PHE A 195 -17.07 7.47 -4.49
CA PHE A 195 -18.02 6.82 -5.39
C PHE A 195 -17.84 5.31 -5.51
N ILE A 196 -17.00 4.65 -4.72
CA ILE A 196 -16.87 3.18 -4.75
C ILE A 196 -16.98 2.68 -3.31
N THR A 197 -17.93 1.78 -3.06
CA THR A 197 -18.06 1.17 -1.72
C THR A 197 -16.85 0.29 -1.42
N GLN A 198 -16.58 0.03 -0.14
CA GLN A 198 -15.49 -0.87 0.24
C GLN A 198 -15.70 -2.28 -0.34
N GLU A 199 -16.94 -2.77 -0.34
CA GLU A 199 -17.27 -4.07 -0.90
C GLU A 199 -16.99 -4.12 -2.39
N ASP A 200 -17.45 -3.12 -3.14
CA ASP A 200 -17.18 -3.00 -4.57
C ASP A 200 -15.71 -2.83 -4.87
N TRP A 201 -14.96 -2.12 -4.04
CA TRP A 201 -13.51 -2.01 -4.18
C TRP A 201 -12.83 -3.40 -4.14
N PHE A 202 -13.09 -4.19 -3.10
CA PHE A 202 -12.48 -5.52 -2.97
C PHE A 202 -12.91 -6.46 -4.09
N ARG A 203 -14.19 -6.42 -4.44
CA ARG A 203 -14.75 -7.21 -5.54
C ARG A 203 -14.12 -6.86 -6.87
N SER A 204 -14.01 -5.56 -7.17
CA SER A 204 -13.53 -5.06 -8.47
C SER A 204 -12.03 -5.23 -8.63
N MET A 205 -11.25 -5.04 -7.57
CA MET A 205 -9.82 -5.37 -7.57
C MET A 205 -9.60 -6.85 -7.90
N LYS A 206 -10.34 -7.74 -7.23
CA LYS A 206 -10.27 -9.19 -7.48
C LYS A 206 -10.75 -9.57 -8.88
N ALA A 207 -11.84 -8.97 -9.36
CA ALA A 207 -12.35 -9.20 -10.72
C ALA A 207 -11.34 -8.76 -11.78
N ALA A 208 -10.65 -7.64 -11.56
CA ALA A 208 -9.55 -7.17 -12.40
C ALA A 208 -8.30 -8.05 -12.32
N GLY A 209 -8.27 -9.04 -11.42
CA GLY A 209 -7.20 -10.02 -11.26
C GLY A 209 -6.19 -9.66 -10.18
N PHE A 210 -6.34 -8.53 -9.48
CA PHE A 210 -5.38 -8.07 -8.48
C PHE A 210 -5.75 -8.57 -7.08
N ASP A 211 -4.73 -8.93 -6.28
CA ASP A 211 -4.90 -9.35 -4.89
C ASP A 211 -4.37 -8.32 -3.88
N GLY A 212 -3.90 -7.17 -4.35
CA GLY A 212 -3.51 -6.05 -3.51
C GLY A 212 -2.67 -5.03 -4.25
N VAL A 213 -1.98 -4.17 -3.50
CA VAL A 213 -1.16 -3.07 -4.02
C VAL A 213 0.25 -3.17 -3.45
N MET A 214 1.27 -2.89 -4.26
CA MET A 214 2.65 -2.80 -3.85
C MET A 214 3.31 -1.59 -4.52
N ARG A 215 3.52 -0.49 -3.78
CA ARG A 215 3.99 0.77 -4.38
C ARG A 215 5.08 1.47 -3.59
N PRO A 216 6.09 2.06 -4.25
CA PRO A 216 7.06 2.92 -3.60
C PRO A 216 6.43 4.26 -3.22
N VAL A 217 6.60 4.66 -1.96
CA VAL A 217 6.15 5.93 -1.38
C VAL A 217 7.32 6.52 -0.60
N HIS A 218 7.79 7.71 -0.97
CA HIS A 218 8.87 8.42 -0.27
C HIS A 218 10.14 7.58 -0.03
N GLY A 219 10.49 6.67 -0.96
CA GLY A 219 11.68 5.83 -0.87
C GLY A 219 11.52 4.55 -0.05
N VAL A 220 10.29 4.23 0.39
CA VAL A 220 9.95 2.96 1.05
C VAL A 220 8.80 2.28 0.31
N MET A 221 8.66 0.96 0.43
CA MET A 221 7.49 0.27 -0.16
C MET A 221 6.32 0.29 0.81
N GLU A 222 5.15 0.60 0.28
CA GLU A 222 3.86 0.34 0.91
C GLU A 222 3.20 -0.87 0.25
N TYR A 223 2.56 -1.68 1.08
CA TYR A 223 1.81 -2.87 0.68
C TYR A 223 0.39 -2.72 1.20
N VAL A 224 -0.61 -2.97 0.35
CA VAL A 224 -2.02 -2.92 0.73
C VAL A 224 -2.66 -4.25 0.41
N LEU A 225 -3.18 -4.91 1.45
CA LEU A 225 -3.80 -6.23 1.33
C LEU A 225 -5.31 -6.10 1.39
N LEU A 226 -6.00 -6.93 0.62
CA LEU A 226 -7.45 -6.90 0.47
C LEU A 226 -8.13 -8.01 1.28
N ASP A 227 -7.36 -9.00 1.72
CA ASP A 227 -7.84 -10.18 2.42
C ASP A 227 -6.94 -10.49 3.63
N PRO A 228 -7.50 -10.67 4.84
CA PRO A 228 -6.71 -10.95 6.02
C PRO A 228 -5.91 -12.27 5.94
N ARG A 229 -6.33 -13.24 5.10
CA ARG A 229 -5.60 -14.51 4.89
C ARG A 229 -4.26 -14.33 4.18
N GLN A 230 -4.05 -13.16 3.56
CA GLN A 230 -2.78 -12.78 2.96
C GLN A 230 -1.76 -12.31 4.01
N ILE A 231 -2.11 -12.24 5.30
CA ILE A 231 -1.26 -11.74 6.38
C ILE A 231 -0.96 -12.87 7.37
N LYS A 232 0.32 -13.06 7.70
CA LYS A 232 0.74 -13.99 8.77
C LYS A 232 1.79 -13.35 9.66
N SER A 233 1.61 -13.48 10.97
CA SER A 233 2.57 -12.99 11.96
C SER A 233 3.93 -13.69 11.84
N THR A 234 5.01 -12.99 12.16
CA THR A 234 6.35 -13.59 12.26
C THR A 234 6.53 -14.56 13.42
N THR A 235 5.59 -14.58 14.39
CA THR A 235 5.57 -15.50 15.54
C THR A 235 4.55 -16.62 15.37
N ASN A 236 3.98 -16.79 14.16
CA ASN A 236 2.96 -17.79 13.84
C ASN A 236 3.32 -19.18 14.38
N ASN A 237 2.41 -19.76 15.17
CA ASN A 237 2.60 -20.99 15.94
C ASN A 237 2.31 -22.29 15.15
N GLY A 238 2.19 -22.23 13.82
CA GLY A 238 2.73 -23.32 13.01
C GLY A 238 1.91 -23.89 11.86
N ASN A 239 0.73 -23.37 11.52
CA ASN A 239 0.00 -23.98 10.40
C ASN A 239 0.11 -23.24 9.08
N PHE A 240 0.44 -21.93 9.07
CA PHE A 240 0.43 -21.09 7.84
C PHE A 240 -0.73 -21.41 6.89
N ASP A 241 -1.88 -21.77 7.48
CA ASP A 241 -3.01 -22.30 6.75
C ASP A 241 -3.57 -21.17 5.86
N PRO A 242 -3.61 -21.34 4.53
CA PRO A 242 -4.10 -20.31 3.62
C PRO A 242 -5.57 -19.96 3.81
N LEU A 243 -6.33 -20.79 4.53
CA LEU A 243 -7.75 -20.54 4.84
C LEU A 243 -7.94 -19.82 6.18
N ASN A 244 -6.91 -19.74 7.01
CA ASN A 244 -6.96 -19.13 8.32
C ASN A 244 -6.64 -17.62 8.24
N ASP A 245 -7.46 -16.76 8.83
CA ASP A 245 -7.28 -15.31 8.89
C ASP A 245 -6.65 -14.83 10.21
N ARG A 246 -6.34 -15.76 11.13
CA ARG A 246 -5.77 -15.46 12.44
C ARG A 246 -4.36 -14.87 12.31
N TYR A 247 -4.16 -13.82 13.07
CA TYR A 247 -2.91 -13.13 13.31
C TYR A 247 -2.55 -13.21 14.80
N ASP A 248 -1.55 -14.03 15.14
CA ASP A 248 -1.01 -14.08 16.50
C ASP A 248 -0.07 -12.87 16.70
N ALA A 249 -0.60 -11.78 17.24
CA ALA A 249 0.13 -10.53 17.52
C ALA A 249 1.10 -10.65 18.70
#